data_AF-A0A9P1BYB0-F1
#
_entry.id   AF-A0A9P1BYB0-F1
#
_cell.length_a   1.000
_cell.length_b   1.000
_cell.length_c   1.000
_cell.angle_alpha   90.00
_cell.angle_beta   90.00
_cell.angle_gamma   90.00
#
_symmetry.space_group_name_H-M   'P 1'
#
loop_
_entity.id
_entity.type
_entity.pdbx_description
1 polymer ?
#
loop_
_entity_poly.entity_id
_entity_poly.type
_entity_poly.pdbx_seq_one_letter_code
_entity_poly.pdbx_strand_id
1 'polypeptide(L)'
;MARPSLRLFWAAAVALPVVIGDGEIFLSSSSSTSSAPVSSDWTASNVTYDCNPYEGQEFLIFGNGNGITSGSCYASWDLHEIQLWDEIGVQIQNLGAVSLTGSDNGYEAWKAVDGTESEFWAGDHDVGMSCSCWNSGKLDGQAIRIQLPGWKKVSKITLTQGGAGNAWAISEIRIHCGTSYQSNPLRSQISFGYTDIECNDNGCQTTRMDPAYYHTCNMVSRASSCCLIMTALLLGLGLS
;
A
#
# COMPACT_ATOMS: atom_id res chain seq x y z
N MET A 1 2.95 65.88 -18.18
CA MET A 1 3.66 64.62 -18.49
C MET A 1 3.28 63.59 -17.45
N ALA A 2 2.73 62.45 -17.90
CA ALA A 2 2.16 61.41 -17.06
C ALA A 2 3.25 60.49 -16.46
N ARG A 3 3.01 60.04 -15.23
CA ARG A 3 3.84 59.10 -14.46
C ARG A 3 3.81 57.69 -15.07
N PRO A 4 4.81 56.84 -14.77
CA PRO A 4 4.55 55.42 -14.56
C PRO A 4 4.78 55.05 -13.08
N SER A 5 3.74 54.45 -12.51
CA SER A 5 3.69 53.80 -11.21
C SER A 5 4.51 52.50 -11.21
N LEU A 6 5.44 52.35 -10.26
CA LEU A 6 6.02 51.06 -9.91
C LEU A 6 4.92 50.18 -9.31
N ARG A 7 4.55 49.08 -9.99
CA ARG A 7 3.74 48.01 -9.42
C ARG A 7 4.68 47.02 -8.73
N LEU A 8 4.63 46.96 -7.40
CA LEU A 8 5.18 45.86 -6.62
C LEU A 8 4.38 44.59 -6.96
N PHE A 9 5.03 43.61 -7.57
CA PHE A 9 4.53 42.24 -7.62
C PHE A 9 4.86 41.55 -6.30
N TRP A 10 3.84 41.30 -5.49
CA TRP A 10 3.92 40.36 -4.38
C TRP A 10 3.82 38.95 -4.95
N ALA A 11 4.96 38.26 -5.07
CA ALA A 11 4.99 36.83 -5.28
C ALA A 11 4.73 36.16 -3.93
N ALA A 12 3.50 35.70 -3.70
CA ALA A 12 3.20 34.80 -2.61
C ALA A 12 3.86 33.45 -2.92
N ALA A 13 5.01 33.18 -2.32
CA ALA A 13 5.60 31.85 -2.30
C ALA A 13 4.69 30.96 -1.44
N VAL A 14 3.78 30.24 -2.09
CA VAL A 14 3.05 29.14 -1.46
C VAL A 14 4.09 28.05 -1.25
N ALA A 15 4.63 27.97 -0.03
CA ALA A 15 5.42 26.83 0.41
C ALA A 15 4.48 25.62 0.51
N LEU A 16 4.33 24.90 -0.60
CA LEU A 16 3.79 23.54 -0.56
C LEU A 16 4.81 22.70 0.22
N PRO A 17 4.43 21.97 1.26
CA PRO A 17 5.33 21.02 1.90
C PRO A 17 5.63 19.91 0.88
N VAL A 18 6.81 19.99 0.28
CA VAL A 18 7.40 18.86 -0.45
C VAL A 18 7.93 17.93 0.63
N VAL A 19 7.12 16.95 1.02
CA VAL A 19 7.58 15.87 1.90
C VAL A 19 8.39 14.93 1.01
N ILE A 20 9.72 14.91 1.20
CA ILE A 20 10.66 13.96 0.58
C ILE A 20 11.13 13.05 1.72
N GLY A 21 10.74 11.78 1.71
CA GLY A 21 11.15 10.78 2.69
C GLY A 21 10.00 9.88 3.13
N ASP A 22 10.32 8.91 3.98
CA ASP A 22 9.46 7.78 4.37
C ASP A 22 8.32 8.18 5.33
N GLY A 23 8.23 9.46 5.69
CA GLY A 23 7.37 9.95 6.77
C GLY A 23 7.92 9.59 8.17
N GLU A 24 7.43 10.23 9.22
CA GLU A 24 7.80 9.82 10.58
C GLU A 24 7.21 8.44 10.88
N ILE A 25 8.07 7.45 11.12
CA ILE A 25 7.66 6.16 11.68
C ILE A 25 7.07 6.45 13.05
N PHE A 26 5.79 6.14 13.24
CA PHE A 26 5.09 6.39 14.50
C PHE A 26 5.59 5.43 15.60
N LEU A 27 6.77 5.72 16.13
CA LEU A 27 7.32 5.06 17.31
C LEU A 27 6.49 5.48 18.52
N SER A 28 5.51 4.65 18.86
CA SER A 28 4.73 4.64 20.10
C SER A 28 5.09 5.73 21.12
N SER A 29 4.50 6.92 21.00
CA SER A 29 4.40 7.84 22.12
C SER A 29 2.99 8.41 22.19
N SER A 30 2.28 7.93 23.21
CA SER A 30 1.07 8.48 23.82
C SER A 30 0.53 9.77 23.19
N SER A 31 -0.39 9.63 22.24
CA SER A 31 -1.45 10.62 22.05
C SER A 31 -2.68 9.92 21.48
N SER A 32 -3.83 10.23 22.08
CA SER A 32 -5.14 9.76 21.68
C SER A 32 -5.50 10.31 20.30
N THR A 33 -5.21 9.56 19.25
CA THR A 33 -5.72 9.82 17.90
C THR A 33 -6.66 8.71 17.49
N SER A 34 -7.90 9.13 17.33
CA SER A 34 -9.06 8.39 16.84
C SER A 34 -8.72 7.43 15.71
N SER A 35 -8.77 6.13 16.01
CA SER A 35 -8.87 5.07 15.01
C SER A 35 -10.11 5.37 14.16
N ALA A 36 -9.92 5.90 12.96
CA ALA A 36 -11.03 6.11 12.05
C ALA A 36 -11.61 4.73 11.68
N PRO A 37 -12.94 4.55 11.70
CA PRO A 37 -13.54 3.30 11.24
C PRO A 37 -13.13 3.08 9.78
N VAL A 38 -12.57 1.91 9.50
CA VAL A 38 -12.23 1.46 8.15
C VAL A 38 -13.50 1.57 7.31
N SER A 39 -13.41 2.25 6.16
CA SER A 39 -14.52 2.39 5.22
C SER A 39 -15.12 1.00 4.93
N SER A 40 -16.40 0.85 5.21
CA SER A 40 -17.17 -0.39 5.06
C SER A 40 -17.49 -0.76 3.60
N ASP A 41 -16.83 -0.13 2.63
CA ASP A 41 -16.98 -0.44 1.20
C ASP A 41 -16.43 -1.82 0.79
N TRP A 42 -15.94 -2.60 1.75
CA TRP A 42 -15.70 -4.03 1.60
C TRP A 42 -16.52 -4.83 2.62
N THR A 43 -17.86 -4.78 2.49
CA THR A 43 -18.65 -5.98 2.77
C THR A 43 -17.96 -7.13 2.06
N ALA A 44 -17.67 -8.22 2.78
CA ALA A 44 -17.28 -9.50 2.22
C ALA A 44 -18.20 -9.78 1.03
N SER A 45 -17.73 -9.43 -0.17
CA SER A 45 -18.34 -9.89 -1.40
C SER A 45 -18.23 -11.41 -1.34
N ASN A 46 -19.15 -12.16 -1.93
CA ASN A 46 -19.10 -13.62 -2.04
C ASN A 46 -17.88 -14.10 -2.90
N VAL A 47 -16.73 -13.42 -2.80
CA VAL A 47 -15.46 -13.79 -3.39
C VAL A 47 -14.85 -14.83 -2.46
N THR A 48 -14.86 -16.07 -2.94
CA THR A 48 -14.04 -17.13 -2.38
C THR A 48 -12.59 -16.76 -2.68
N TYR A 49 -11.79 -16.56 -1.65
CA TYR A 49 -10.35 -16.38 -1.79
C TYR A 49 -9.66 -17.73 -1.81
N ASP A 50 -8.66 -17.87 -2.67
CA ASP A 50 -7.83 -19.08 -2.74
C ASP A 50 -6.80 -19.13 -1.59
N CYS A 51 -6.74 -18.08 -0.76
CA CYS A 51 -5.78 -17.95 0.33
C CYS A 51 -6.48 -17.49 1.62
N ASN A 52 -6.32 -18.30 2.67
CA ASN A 52 -6.58 -17.90 4.05
C ASN A 52 -5.35 -18.28 4.92
N PRO A 53 -4.53 -17.31 5.36
CA PRO A 53 -3.40 -17.55 6.26
C PRO A 53 -3.77 -18.32 7.55
N TYR A 54 -5.04 -18.25 7.99
CA TYR A 54 -5.52 -18.97 9.18
C TYR A 54 -5.72 -20.49 8.97
N GLU A 55 -5.68 -20.98 7.72
CA GLU A 55 -5.73 -22.42 7.42
C GLU A 55 -4.39 -23.13 7.68
N GLY A 56 -3.33 -22.35 7.93
CA GLY A 56 -1.99 -22.84 8.16
C GLY A 56 -1.15 -22.81 6.88
N GLN A 57 0.05 -22.23 6.97
CA GLN A 57 0.94 -22.02 5.82
C GLN A 57 2.40 -22.22 6.23
N GLU A 58 3.23 -22.65 5.28
CA GLU A 58 4.69 -22.58 5.39
C GLU A 58 5.25 -21.30 4.74
N PHE A 59 4.50 -20.74 3.79
CA PHE A 59 4.91 -19.57 3.03
C PHE A 59 3.73 -18.62 2.83
N LEU A 60 4.01 -17.32 2.90
CA LEU A 60 3.10 -16.26 2.51
C LEU A 60 3.81 -15.35 1.52
N ILE A 61 3.15 -14.94 0.45
CA ILE A 61 3.69 -13.92 -0.47
C ILE A 61 2.85 -12.66 -0.33
N PHE A 62 3.53 -11.54 -0.09
CA PHE A 62 2.95 -10.21 -0.04
C PHE A 62 3.36 -9.48 -1.32
N GLY A 63 2.39 -9.28 -2.22
CA GLY A 63 2.54 -8.53 -3.45
C GLY A 63 1.86 -7.18 -3.36
N ASN A 64 2.33 -6.21 -4.13
CA ASN A 64 1.65 -4.93 -4.28
C ASN A 64 0.29 -5.09 -4.99
N GLY A 65 -0.75 -4.49 -4.41
CA GLY A 65 -2.12 -4.45 -4.94
C GLY A 65 -2.45 -3.16 -5.70
N ASN A 66 -1.61 -2.13 -5.57
CA ASN A 66 -1.71 -0.89 -6.33
C ASN A 66 -0.34 -0.23 -6.54
N GLY A 67 -0.34 0.92 -7.22
CA GLY A 67 0.84 1.76 -7.38
C GLY A 67 1.05 2.70 -6.19
N ILE A 68 2.03 3.59 -6.30
CA ILE A 68 2.44 4.52 -5.24
C ILE A 68 2.33 5.98 -5.70
N THR A 69 2.27 6.91 -4.74
CA THR A 69 2.09 8.34 -4.99
C THR A 69 3.36 9.07 -5.46
N SER A 70 4.53 8.40 -5.44
CA SER A 70 5.76 8.95 -6.02
C SER A 70 5.56 9.42 -7.45
N GLY A 71 6.24 10.49 -7.83
CA GLY A 71 6.24 11.02 -9.20
C GLY A 71 7.15 10.25 -10.16
N SER A 72 7.92 9.27 -9.69
CA SER A 72 8.91 8.54 -10.47
C SER A 72 8.42 7.15 -10.85
N CYS A 73 8.55 6.74 -12.12
CA CYS A 73 8.33 5.35 -12.50
C CYS A 73 9.37 4.40 -11.89
N TYR A 74 10.56 4.91 -11.56
CA TYR A 74 11.62 4.13 -10.92
C TYR A 74 11.43 4.06 -9.40
N ALA A 75 10.19 3.97 -8.94
CA ALA A 75 9.89 4.03 -7.53
C ALA A 75 9.66 2.62 -6.98
N SER A 76 10.23 2.36 -5.80
CA SER A 76 10.06 1.12 -5.04
C SER A 76 8.87 1.22 -4.09
N TRP A 77 8.32 0.06 -3.74
CA TRP A 77 7.56 -0.13 -2.52
C TRP A 77 8.55 -0.43 -1.39
N ASP A 78 8.53 0.43 -0.38
CA ASP A 78 9.36 0.29 0.81
C ASP A 78 8.53 -0.30 1.95
N LEU A 79 9.00 -1.40 2.51
CA LEU A 79 8.36 -2.14 3.59
C LEU A 79 9.33 -2.31 4.75
N HIS A 80 9.02 -1.68 5.87
CA HIS A 80 9.88 -1.68 7.05
C HIS A 80 9.78 -2.99 7.81
N GLU A 81 8.56 -3.48 8.05
CA GLU A 81 8.40 -4.66 8.91
C GLU A 81 7.09 -5.41 8.62
N ILE A 82 7.17 -6.74 8.67
CA ILE A 82 6.05 -7.69 8.69
C ILE A 82 6.17 -8.54 9.95
N GLN A 83 5.14 -8.50 10.78
CA GLN A 83 5.04 -9.35 11.97
C GLN A 83 3.82 -10.24 11.87
N LEU A 84 3.97 -11.49 12.31
CA LEU A 84 2.91 -12.51 12.24
C LEU A 84 2.67 -13.06 13.64
N TRP A 85 1.40 -13.32 13.99
CA TRP A 85 1.02 -14.03 15.22
C TRP A 85 0.29 -15.31 14.88
N ASP A 86 0.52 -16.34 15.69
CA ASP A 86 -0.15 -17.63 15.56
C ASP A 86 -1.58 -17.60 16.12
N GLU A 87 -2.31 -18.71 16.00
CA GLU A 87 -3.71 -18.82 16.42
C GLU A 87 -3.98 -18.62 17.91
N ILE A 88 -2.94 -18.73 18.75
CA ILE A 88 -3.04 -18.47 20.20
C ILE A 88 -2.56 -17.07 20.58
N GLY A 89 -2.17 -16.24 19.61
CA GLY A 89 -1.75 -14.86 19.80
C GLY A 89 -0.28 -14.70 20.19
N VAL A 90 0.57 -15.70 19.91
CA VAL A 90 2.02 -15.61 20.11
C VAL A 90 2.68 -15.16 18.81
N GLN A 91 3.57 -14.17 18.90
CA GLN A 91 4.32 -13.70 17.73
C GLN A 91 5.22 -14.82 17.20
N ILE A 92 5.11 -15.10 15.90
CA ILE A 92 5.92 -16.09 15.19
C ILE A 92 7.31 -15.49 14.97
N GLN A 93 8.32 -16.14 15.56
CA GLN A 93 9.72 -15.74 15.50
C GLN A 93 10.47 -16.50 14.40
N ASN A 94 11.67 -16.04 14.03
CA ASN A 94 12.55 -16.66 13.04
C ASN A 94 11.91 -16.80 11.66
N LEU A 95 11.25 -15.74 11.19
CA LEU A 95 10.75 -15.66 9.83
C LEU A 95 11.94 -15.57 8.85
N GLY A 96 11.84 -16.27 7.73
CA GLY A 96 12.73 -16.06 6.59
C GLY A 96 12.04 -15.16 5.56
N ALA A 97 12.82 -14.41 4.78
CA ALA A 97 12.26 -13.62 3.69
C ALA A 97 13.14 -13.64 2.43
N VAL A 98 12.48 -13.61 1.27
CA VAL A 98 13.12 -13.53 -0.05
C VAL A 98 12.31 -12.62 -0.94
N SER A 99 12.99 -11.74 -1.67
CA SER A 99 12.34 -10.96 -2.73
C SER A 99 12.13 -11.84 -3.96
N LEU A 100 10.90 -11.89 -4.47
CA LEU A 100 10.57 -12.67 -5.66
C LEU A 100 10.81 -11.90 -6.95
N THR A 101 10.83 -10.58 -6.88
CA THR A 101 10.86 -9.67 -8.03
C THR A 101 12.09 -8.77 -8.01
N GLY A 102 13.14 -9.16 -7.29
CA GLY A 102 14.34 -8.33 -7.10
C GLY A 102 14.18 -7.30 -5.98
N SER A 103 15.29 -6.75 -5.54
CA SER A 103 15.34 -5.71 -4.50
C SER A 103 16.49 -4.77 -4.79
N ASP A 104 16.39 -3.55 -4.27
CA ASP A 104 17.49 -2.60 -4.37
C ASP A 104 18.67 -3.03 -3.50
N ASN A 105 19.87 -2.69 -3.96
CA ASN A 105 21.10 -3.07 -3.28
C ASN A 105 21.18 -2.41 -1.90
N GLY A 106 21.28 -3.22 -0.84
CA GLY A 106 21.28 -2.76 0.56
C GLY A 106 19.90 -2.69 1.22
N TYR A 107 18.84 -3.10 0.51
CA TYR A 107 17.45 -3.15 1.00
C TYR A 107 16.87 -4.55 0.83
N GLU A 108 17.58 -5.55 1.35
CA GLU A 108 17.25 -6.96 1.19
C GLU A 108 15.95 -7.35 1.93
N ALA A 109 15.27 -8.38 1.43
CA ALA A 109 13.98 -8.83 1.96
C ALA A 109 13.99 -9.20 3.46
N TRP A 110 15.11 -9.68 4.00
CA TRP A 110 15.19 -10.09 5.42
C TRP A 110 15.02 -8.91 6.38
N LYS A 111 15.27 -7.67 5.94
CA LYS A 111 15.08 -6.44 6.73
C LYS A 111 13.61 -6.19 7.07
N ALA A 112 12.68 -6.67 6.24
CA ALA A 112 11.25 -6.55 6.51
C ALA A 112 10.70 -7.58 7.52
N VAL A 113 11.54 -8.42 8.12
CA VAL A 113 11.13 -9.41 9.13
C VAL A 113 12.18 -9.55 10.24
N ASP A 114 13.05 -8.55 10.42
CA ASP A 114 14.17 -8.62 11.36
C ASP A 114 13.78 -8.24 12.79
N GLY A 115 12.53 -7.83 13.01
CA GLY A 115 12.03 -7.40 14.32
C GLY A 115 12.24 -5.91 14.58
N THR A 116 12.71 -5.13 13.61
CA THR A 116 13.03 -3.70 13.74
C THR A 116 12.35 -2.89 12.64
N GLU A 117 11.99 -1.64 12.95
CA GLU A 117 11.39 -0.73 11.96
C GLU A 117 12.43 0.25 11.38
N SER A 118 13.70 0.12 11.75
CA SER A 118 14.77 1.04 11.35
C SER A 118 15.36 0.75 9.98
N GLU A 119 15.21 -0.48 9.50
CA GLU A 119 15.60 -0.90 8.17
C GLU A 119 14.34 -1.26 7.36
N PHE A 120 14.49 -1.45 6.06
CA PHE A 120 13.38 -1.82 5.18
C PHE A 120 13.85 -2.62 3.98
N TRP A 121 12.91 -3.38 3.42
CA TRP A 121 13.01 -3.93 2.07
C TRP A 121 12.50 -2.91 1.05
N ALA A 122 13.21 -2.76 -0.06
CA ALA A 122 12.78 -1.99 -1.22
C ALA A 122 12.71 -2.91 -2.44
N GLY A 123 11.54 -2.98 -3.07
CA GLY A 123 11.34 -3.76 -4.29
C GLY A 123 11.99 -3.12 -5.52
N ASP A 124 12.22 -3.91 -6.57
CA ASP A 124 12.88 -3.46 -7.81
C ASP A 124 12.25 -2.20 -8.44
N HIS A 125 13.04 -1.13 -8.55
CA HIS A 125 12.65 0.14 -9.14
C HIS A 125 12.13 0.05 -10.60
N ASP A 126 12.48 -0.99 -11.37
CA ASP A 126 12.15 -1.04 -12.81
C ASP A 126 10.69 -1.42 -13.12
N VAL A 127 9.89 -1.76 -12.11
CA VAL A 127 8.49 -2.21 -12.28
C VAL A 127 7.56 -1.08 -12.73
N GLY A 128 7.88 0.19 -12.43
CA GLY A 128 7.02 1.31 -12.81
C GLY A 128 5.84 1.51 -11.84
N MET A 129 6.12 1.69 -10.55
CA MET A 129 5.10 1.69 -9.49
C MET A 129 4.33 3.02 -9.35
N SER A 130 4.87 4.14 -9.82
CA SER A 130 4.18 5.44 -9.73
C SER A 130 2.82 5.42 -10.43
N CYS A 131 1.84 6.12 -9.86
CA CYS A 131 0.53 6.30 -10.49
C CYS A 131 0.56 6.88 -11.91
N SER A 132 1.65 7.57 -12.31
CA SER A 132 1.82 8.08 -13.67
C SER A 132 2.06 6.98 -14.73
N CYS A 133 2.54 5.81 -14.31
CA CYS A 133 2.83 4.67 -15.18
C CYS A 133 2.28 3.34 -14.64
N TRP A 134 1.52 3.38 -13.56
CA TRP A 134 0.82 2.24 -12.99
C TRP A 134 -0.27 1.71 -13.92
N ASN A 135 -0.43 0.39 -13.96
CA ASN A 135 -1.59 -0.29 -14.53
C ASN A 135 -1.81 -1.65 -13.82
N SER A 136 -2.98 -2.27 -13.99
CA SER A 136 -3.32 -3.53 -13.31
C SER A 136 -2.49 -4.74 -13.73
N GLY A 137 -1.71 -4.66 -14.82
CA GLY A 137 -0.75 -5.70 -15.20
C GLY A 137 0.49 -5.75 -14.31
N LYS A 138 0.65 -4.79 -13.39
CA LYS A 138 1.78 -4.68 -12.45
C LYS A 138 1.45 -5.13 -11.04
N LEU A 139 0.28 -5.75 -10.84
CA LEU A 139 -0.04 -6.39 -9.57
C LEU A 139 0.96 -7.51 -9.29
N ASP A 140 1.41 -7.61 -8.04
CA ASP A 140 2.52 -8.48 -7.60
C ASP A 140 3.84 -8.23 -8.33
N GLY A 141 3.97 -7.10 -9.05
CA GLY A 141 5.21 -6.70 -9.72
C GLY A 141 6.34 -6.42 -8.74
N GLN A 142 6.01 -6.06 -7.51
CA GLN A 142 6.91 -6.07 -6.36
C GLN A 142 6.35 -6.99 -5.28
N ALA A 143 7.09 -8.05 -4.97
CA ALA A 143 6.62 -9.07 -4.04
C ALA A 143 7.73 -9.68 -3.19
N ILE A 144 7.40 -9.89 -1.93
CA ILE A 144 8.24 -10.54 -0.92
C ILE A 144 7.57 -11.83 -0.45
N ARG A 145 8.33 -12.93 -0.37
CA ARG A 145 7.87 -14.19 0.22
C ARG A 145 8.45 -14.36 1.60
N ILE A 146 7.57 -14.54 2.57
CA ILE A 146 7.88 -14.86 3.95
C ILE A 146 7.78 -16.37 4.15
N GLN A 147 8.82 -16.96 4.72
CA GLN A 147 8.89 -18.35 5.15
C GLN A 147 8.66 -18.42 6.65
N LEU A 148 7.68 -19.23 7.06
CA LEU A 148 7.37 -19.50 8.45
C LEU A 148 8.26 -20.64 8.98
N PRO A 149 8.48 -20.75 10.30
CA PRO A 149 9.27 -21.82 10.92
C PRO A 149 8.46 -23.14 10.96
N GLY A 150 8.10 -23.63 9.78
CA GLY A 150 7.18 -24.75 9.57
C GLY A 150 5.74 -24.31 9.32
N TRP A 151 4.84 -25.29 9.28
CA TRP A 151 3.41 -25.06 9.06
C TRP A 151 2.76 -24.36 10.26
N LYS A 152 2.26 -23.14 10.07
CA LYS A 152 1.68 -22.30 11.12
C LYS A 152 0.41 -21.60 10.64
N LYS A 153 -0.62 -21.57 11.49
CA LYS A 153 -1.77 -20.69 11.27
C LYS A 153 -1.38 -19.27 11.64
N VAL A 154 -1.84 -18.30 10.86
CA VAL A 154 -1.59 -16.88 11.13
C VAL A 154 -2.91 -16.21 11.47
N SER A 155 -3.03 -15.71 12.70
CA SER A 155 -4.22 -15.01 13.21
C SER A 155 -4.13 -13.49 13.10
N LYS A 156 -2.92 -12.96 13.07
CA LYS A 156 -2.67 -11.53 12.92
C LYS A 156 -1.46 -11.29 12.05
N ILE A 157 -1.56 -10.29 11.18
CA ILE A 157 -0.47 -9.74 10.39
C ILE A 157 -0.39 -8.26 10.74
N THR A 158 0.80 -7.79 11.09
CA THR A 158 1.11 -6.37 11.24
C THR A 158 2.08 -5.97 10.14
N LEU A 159 1.83 -4.82 9.52
CA LEU A 159 2.64 -4.25 8.45
C LEU A 159 3.02 -2.82 8.80
N THR A 160 4.31 -2.50 8.70
CA THR A 160 4.84 -1.14 8.84
C THR A 160 5.52 -0.73 7.54
N GLN A 161 5.08 0.38 6.94
CA GLN A 161 5.63 0.96 5.71
C GLN A 161 6.31 2.32 5.96
N GLY A 162 6.45 2.77 7.20
CA GLY A 162 7.01 4.07 7.52
C GLY A 162 5.97 4.96 8.20
N GLY A 163 5.55 6.06 7.56
CA GLY A 163 4.65 7.04 8.16
C GLY A 163 3.78 7.86 7.23
N ALA A 164 3.15 8.89 7.81
CA ALA A 164 2.29 9.80 7.07
C ALA A 164 3.09 10.57 6.01
N GLY A 165 2.65 10.47 4.74
CA GLY A 165 3.32 11.12 3.62
C GLY A 165 4.42 10.30 2.95
N ASN A 166 4.61 9.02 3.32
CA ASN A 166 5.52 8.15 2.60
C ASN A 166 5.13 8.03 1.12
N ALA A 167 5.98 8.53 0.21
CA ALA A 167 5.76 8.46 -1.23
C ALA A 167 6.01 7.06 -1.82
N TRP A 168 6.64 6.17 -1.06
CA TRP A 168 7.02 4.80 -1.41
C TRP A 168 6.08 3.75 -0.82
N ALA A 169 5.02 4.18 -0.10
CA ALA A 169 4.02 3.26 0.43
C ALA A 169 2.92 2.96 -0.60
N ILE A 170 2.46 1.71 -0.60
CA ILE A 170 1.23 1.28 -1.29
C ILE A 170 0.04 1.36 -0.31
N SER A 171 -1.18 1.35 -0.84
CA SER A 171 -2.38 1.26 0.00
C SER A 171 -3.16 -0.03 -0.15
N GLU A 172 -2.72 -0.94 -1.00
CA GLU A 172 -3.35 -2.25 -1.09
C GLU A 172 -2.27 -3.30 -1.29
N ILE A 173 -2.38 -4.42 -0.57
CA ILE A 173 -1.57 -5.61 -0.77
C ILE A 173 -2.42 -6.79 -1.22
N ARG A 174 -1.74 -7.74 -1.84
CA ARG A 174 -2.25 -9.05 -2.22
C ARG A 174 -1.48 -10.10 -1.45
N ILE A 175 -2.19 -10.92 -0.69
CA ILE A 175 -1.64 -11.99 0.14
C ILE A 175 -1.95 -13.32 -0.52
N HIS A 176 -0.89 -14.05 -0.80
CA HIS A 176 -0.89 -15.37 -1.40
C HIS A 176 -0.40 -16.40 -0.37
N CYS A 177 -0.93 -17.62 -0.47
CA CYS A 177 -0.63 -18.72 0.44
C CYS A 177 0.23 -19.78 -0.27
N GLY A 178 1.34 -20.20 0.31
CA GLY A 178 2.25 -21.18 -0.29
C GLY A 178 3.32 -20.56 -1.21
N THR A 179 3.80 -21.35 -2.18
CA THR A 179 5.03 -21.03 -2.93
C THR A 179 4.80 -20.28 -4.25
N SER A 180 3.54 -20.11 -4.67
CA SER A 180 3.15 -19.58 -5.97
C SER A 180 1.98 -18.59 -5.87
N TYR A 181 1.87 -17.69 -6.84
CA TYR A 181 0.76 -16.74 -6.93
C TYR A 181 -0.57 -17.42 -7.28
N GLN A 182 -1.55 -17.35 -6.38
CA GLN A 182 -2.95 -17.66 -6.68
C GLN A 182 -3.59 -16.67 -7.66
N SER A 183 -4.62 -17.14 -8.34
CA SER A 183 -5.47 -16.30 -9.20
C SER A 183 -6.36 -15.37 -8.38
N ASN A 184 -6.88 -15.84 -7.23
CA ASN A 184 -7.72 -15.05 -6.32
C ASN A 184 -7.06 -14.91 -4.93
N PRO A 185 -5.98 -14.13 -4.80
CA PRO A 185 -5.38 -13.88 -3.49
C PRO A 185 -6.30 -13.07 -2.59
N LEU A 186 -6.03 -13.14 -1.30
CA LEU A 186 -6.61 -12.22 -0.33
C LEU A 186 -6.12 -10.81 -0.65
N ARG A 187 -7.03 -9.83 -0.68
CA ARG A 187 -6.69 -8.42 -0.89
C ARG A 187 -6.99 -7.65 0.38
N SER A 188 -6.03 -6.87 0.85
CA SER A 188 -6.18 -6.07 2.06
C SER A 188 -5.77 -4.64 1.79
N GLN A 189 -6.61 -3.71 2.25
CA GLN A 189 -6.23 -2.31 2.33
C GLN A 189 -5.23 -2.12 3.46
N ILE A 190 -4.24 -1.26 3.24
CA ILE A 190 -3.21 -0.94 4.23
C ILE A 190 -2.92 0.56 4.28
N SER A 191 -2.37 1.00 5.41
CA SER A 191 -1.91 2.36 5.69
C SER A 191 -0.47 2.57 5.23
N PHE A 192 -0.08 3.82 4.99
CA PHE A 192 1.30 4.22 4.72
C PHE A 192 2.22 4.13 5.94
N GLY A 193 1.63 4.03 7.14
CA GLY A 193 2.36 3.78 8.37
C GLY A 193 2.20 2.34 8.79
N TYR A 194 1.22 2.11 9.65
CA TYR A 194 0.97 0.86 10.36
C TYR A 194 -0.38 0.26 10.01
N THR A 195 -0.46 -1.06 9.85
CA THR A 195 -1.71 -1.79 9.63
C THR A 195 -1.76 -3.09 10.41
N ASP A 196 -2.88 -3.36 11.07
CA ASP A 196 -3.21 -4.69 11.59
C ASP A 196 -4.27 -5.36 10.72
N ILE A 197 -4.02 -6.61 10.37
CA ILE A 197 -4.95 -7.50 9.66
C ILE A 197 -5.17 -8.72 10.56
N GLU A 198 -6.41 -8.98 10.94
CA GLU A 198 -6.79 -10.15 11.73
C GLU A 198 -7.44 -11.20 10.83
N CYS A 199 -7.05 -12.45 11.02
CA CYS A 199 -7.44 -13.61 10.24
C CYS A 199 -8.11 -14.67 11.12
N ASN A 200 -9.16 -15.29 10.60
CA ASN A 200 -9.85 -16.42 11.22
C ASN A 200 -10.38 -17.38 10.13
N ASP A 201 -11.17 -18.37 10.52
CA ASP A 201 -11.73 -19.36 9.59
C ASP A 201 -12.60 -18.73 8.47
N ASN A 202 -13.12 -17.51 8.65
CA ASN A 202 -13.90 -16.79 7.64
C ASN A 202 -13.04 -15.91 6.71
N GLY A 203 -11.72 -15.88 6.90
CA GLY A 203 -10.79 -15.05 6.15
C GLY A 203 -10.15 -13.95 7.02
N CYS A 204 -9.60 -12.94 6.34
CA CYS A 204 -8.88 -11.85 7.00
C CYS A 204 -9.53 -10.50 6.73
N GLN A 205 -9.39 -9.60 7.71
CA GLN A 205 -9.88 -8.23 7.62
C GLN A 205 -8.88 -7.27 8.25
N THR A 206 -8.75 -6.08 7.68
CA THR A 206 -7.97 -5.00 8.30
C THR A 206 -8.72 -4.46 9.52
N THR A 207 -8.12 -4.54 10.70
CA THR A 207 -8.73 -4.10 11.97
C THR A 207 -8.17 -2.79 12.49
N ARG A 208 -6.96 -2.41 12.07
CA ARG A 208 -6.34 -1.13 12.44
C ARG A 208 -5.53 -0.55 11.29
N MET A 209 -5.56 0.76 11.16
CA MET A 209 -4.68 1.54 10.29
C MET A 209 -4.24 2.81 11.00
N ASP A 210 -2.96 3.18 10.88
CA ASP A 210 -2.43 4.43 11.39
C ASP A 210 -1.25 4.95 10.53
N PRO A 211 -1.39 6.05 9.77
CA PRO A 211 -2.56 6.90 9.65
C PRO A 211 -3.76 6.18 8.98
N ALA A 212 -4.92 6.83 8.95
CA ALA A 212 -6.09 6.29 8.24
C ALA A 212 -5.79 6.00 6.76
N TYR A 213 -6.59 5.13 6.15
CA TYR A 213 -6.45 4.74 4.75
C TYR A 213 -6.42 5.93 3.76
N TYR A 214 -5.51 5.87 2.78
CA TYR A 214 -5.51 6.75 1.62
C TYR A 214 -5.29 5.95 0.33
N HIS A 215 -6.10 6.19 -0.70
CA HIS A 215 -5.83 5.60 -2.02
C HIS A 215 -4.59 6.25 -2.64
N THR A 216 -3.62 5.44 -3.06
CA THR A 216 -2.42 5.93 -3.75
C THR A 216 -2.73 6.36 -5.17
N CYS A 217 -3.23 5.43 -5.97
CA CYS A 217 -3.62 5.67 -7.35
C CYS A 217 -5.13 5.65 -7.44
N ASN A 218 -5.73 6.83 -7.61
CA ASN A 218 -7.15 6.95 -7.94
C ASN A 218 -7.45 6.01 -9.11
N MET A 219 -8.53 5.23 -9.01
CA MET A 219 -9.05 4.45 -10.12
C MET A 219 -9.40 5.40 -11.27
N VAL A 220 -8.46 5.62 -12.21
CA VAL A 220 -8.74 6.31 -13.48
C VAL A 220 -9.78 5.53 -14.30
N SER A 221 -10.20 4.34 -13.85
CA SER A 221 -11.23 3.51 -14.48
C SER A 221 -12.69 3.89 -14.16
N ARG A 222 -13.01 4.86 -13.28
CA ARG A 222 -14.41 5.29 -13.06
C ARG A 222 -14.77 6.71 -13.52
N ALA A 223 -13.80 7.56 -13.86
CA ALA A 223 -14.09 8.92 -14.36
C ALA A 223 -14.31 8.99 -15.90
N SER A 224 -13.86 7.99 -16.66
CA SER A 224 -13.97 8.00 -18.13
C SER A 224 -15.38 7.73 -18.68
N SER A 225 -16.36 7.37 -17.84
CA SER A 225 -17.76 7.19 -18.28
C SER A 225 -18.68 8.38 -17.98
N CYS A 226 -18.32 9.32 -17.10
CA CYS A 226 -19.15 10.50 -16.83
C CYS A 226 -18.81 11.72 -17.70
N CYS A 227 -17.60 11.79 -18.27
CA CYS A 227 -17.21 12.91 -19.14
C CYS A 227 -17.59 12.73 -20.62
N LEU A 228 -18.00 11.52 -21.04
CA LEU A 228 -18.41 11.26 -22.43
C LEU A 228 -19.87 11.66 -22.72
N ILE A 229 -20.66 12.04 -21.72
CA ILE A 229 -22.06 12.48 -21.93
C ILE A 229 -22.18 14.00 -22.07
N MET A 230 -21.18 14.79 -21.67
CA MET A 230 -21.26 16.26 -21.76
C MET A 230 -20.85 16.84 -23.13
N THR A 231 -20.02 16.15 -23.93
CA THR A 231 -19.62 16.64 -25.26
C THR A 231 -20.63 16.30 -26.36
N ALA A 232 -21.53 15.34 -26.15
CA ALA A 232 -22.57 15.00 -27.12
C ALA A 232 -23.79 15.96 -27.07
N LEU A 233 -23.98 16.72 -25.99
CA LEU A 233 -25.10 17.68 -25.89
C LEU A 233 -24.77 19.07 -26.47
N LEU A 234 -23.49 19.41 -26.66
CA LEU A 234 -23.07 20.72 -27.19
C LEU A 234 -22.95 20.77 -28.73
N LEU A 235 -23.02 19.62 -29.41
CA LEU A 235 -23.01 19.55 -30.89
C LEU A 235 -24.40 19.31 -31.50
N GLY A 236 -25.46 19.15 -30.68
CA GLY A 236 -26.82 18.84 -31.13
C GLY A 236 -27.78 20.03 -31.28
N LEU A 237 -27.38 21.26 -30.95
CA LEU A 237 -28.28 22.44 -30.96
C LEU A 237 -27.85 23.56 -31.93
N GLY A 238 -26.99 23.25 -32.91
CA GLY A 238 -26.44 24.23 -33.84
C GLY A 238 -26.96 24.20 -35.28
N LEU A 239 -28.07 23.50 -35.57
CA LEU A 239 -28.69 23.47 -36.90
C LEU A 239 -30.20 23.61 -36.80
N SER A 240 -30.66 24.87 -36.78
CA SER A 240 -32.00 25.32 -37.23
C SER A 240 -31.92 26.80 -37.52
#